data_AF-A0A8S3W5A7-F1
#
_entry.id   AF-A0A8S3W5A7-F1
#
_cell.length_a   1.000
_cell.length_b   1.000
_cell.length_c   1.000
_cell.angle_alpha   90.00
_cell.angle_beta   90.00
_cell.angle_gamma   90.00
#
_symmetry.space_group_name_H-M   'P 1'
#
loop_
_entity.id
_entity.type
_entity.pdbx_description
1 polymer ?
#
loop_
_entity_poly.entity_id
_entity_poly.type
_entity_poly.pdbx_seq_one_letter_code
_entity_poly.pdbx_strand_id
1 'polypeptide(L)'
;MEHECNEKVRLFPNPERIDKVQESMNNIETVIRERNIAYYKLETGETGERPVEEVVNMFGLPKKYKKQEHHIPQFMNSRWVRPYLEHGYINSLAVKKFYRLYKEKLYNETRKARNRNFNHVQHLLKRFPNMDLEKLKAEYPDVDIEKAKRSKKARGHFMPV
;
A
#
# COMPACT_ATOMS: atom_id res chain seq x y z
N MET A 1 19.59 -26.51 -10.97
CA MET A 1 18.63 -27.32 -11.73
C MET A 1 17.80 -26.43 -12.64
N GLU A 2 17.09 -25.44 -12.13
CA GLU A 2 16.38 -24.45 -12.96
C GLU A 2 17.32 -23.72 -13.93
N HIS A 3 18.45 -23.21 -13.43
CA HIS A 3 19.50 -22.61 -14.27
C HIS A 3 19.97 -23.55 -15.39
N GLU A 4 20.21 -24.81 -15.09
CA GLU A 4 20.71 -25.80 -16.04
C GLU A 4 19.65 -26.22 -17.08
N CYS A 5 18.37 -26.26 -16.69
CA CYS A 5 17.25 -26.45 -17.61
C CYS A 5 17.11 -25.25 -18.56
N ASN A 6 17.29 -24.02 -18.06
CA ASN A 6 17.29 -22.82 -18.89
C ASN A 6 18.46 -22.79 -19.88
N GLU A 7 19.67 -23.15 -19.43
CA GLU A 7 20.86 -23.26 -20.31
C GLU A 7 20.68 -24.30 -21.40
N LYS A 8 20.08 -25.44 -21.08
CA LYS A 8 19.80 -26.51 -22.05
C LYS A 8 18.51 -26.29 -22.85
N VAL A 9 17.81 -25.17 -22.64
CA VAL A 9 16.52 -24.83 -23.27
C VAL A 9 15.51 -25.97 -23.12
N ARG A 10 15.41 -26.52 -21.90
CA ARG A 10 14.45 -27.56 -21.52
C ARG A 10 13.47 -27.02 -20.49
N LEU A 11 12.22 -27.47 -20.58
CA LEU A 11 11.22 -27.18 -19.55
C LEU A 11 11.64 -27.81 -18.23
N PHE A 12 11.47 -27.05 -17.15
CA PHE A 12 11.74 -27.57 -15.82
C PHE A 12 10.72 -28.67 -15.47
N PRO A 13 11.15 -29.86 -15.01
CA PRO A 13 10.26 -31.01 -14.88
C PRO A 13 9.08 -30.83 -13.90
N ASN A 14 9.25 -30.03 -12.84
CA ASN A 14 8.18 -29.75 -11.86
C ASN A 14 8.41 -28.40 -11.17
N PRO A 15 8.02 -27.27 -11.78
CA PRO A 15 8.30 -25.93 -11.27
C PRO A 15 7.57 -25.64 -9.96
N GLU A 16 6.37 -26.19 -9.77
CA GLU A 16 5.58 -26.01 -8.55
C GLU A 16 6.31 -26.45 -7.28
N ARG A 17 7.30 -27.35 -7.38
CA ARG A 17 8.11 -27.75 -6.22
C ARG A 17 8.90 -26.58 -5.64
N ILE A 18 9.41 -25.68 -6.47
CA ILE A 18 10.16 -24.51 -6.00
C ILE A 18 9.22 -23.60 -5.24
N ASP A 19 8.02 -23.35 -5.79
CA ASP A 19 7.00 -22.52 -5.15
C ASP A 19 6.55 -23.10 -3.79
N LYS A 20 6.26 -24.40 -3.73
CA LYS A 20 5.85 -25.10 -2.50
C LYS A 20 6.94 -25.08 -1.43
N VAL A 21 8.21 -25.23 -1.83
CA VAL A 21 9.34 -25.14 -0.91
C VAL A 21 9.50 -23.70 -0.42
N GLN A 22 9.39 -22.71 -1.30
CA GLN A 22 9.48 -21.30 -0.91
C GLN A 22 8.36 -20.91 0.06
N GLU A 23 7.13 -21.35 -0.19
CA GLU A 23 6.00 -21.16 0.72
C GLU A 23 6.26 -21.82 2.07
N SER A 24 6.76 -23.06 2.09
CA SER A 24 7.10 -23.77 3.32
C SER A 24 8.21 -23.05 4.11
N MET A 25 9.24 -22.54 3.43
CA MET A 25 10.32 -21.78 4.06
C MET A 25 9.81 -20.46 4.65
N ASN A 26 8.93 -19.74 3.94
CA ASN A 26 8.30 -18.53 4.44
C ASN A 26 7.44 -18.82 5.68
N ASN A 27 6.66 -19.91 5.67
CA ASN A 27 5.82 -20.32 6.80
C ASN A 27 6.65 -20.69 8.04
N ILE A 28 7.83 -21.29 7.86
CA ILE A 28 8.74 -21.57 8.97
C ILE A 28 9.28 -20.24 9.55
N GLU A 29 9.69 -19.30 8.69
CA GLU A 29 10.17 -17.99 9.12
C GLU A 29 9.10 -17.19 9.88
N THR A 30 7.84 -17.21 9.44
CA THR A 30 6.74 -16.51 10.11
C THR A 30 6.50 -17.06 11.51
N VAL A 31 6.44 -18.39 11.68
CA VAL A 31 6.26 -19.04 13.00
C VAL A 31 7.40 -18.68 13.94
N ILE A 32 8.65 -18.65 13.45
CA ILE A 32 9.80 -18.26 14.26
C ILE A 32 9.69 -16.78 14.66
N ARG A 33 9.31 -15.89 13.74
CA ARG A 33 9.11 -14.47 14.05
C ARG A 33 8.00 -14.27 15.09
N GLU A 34 6.87 -14.95 14.96
CA GLU A 34 5.76 -14.87 15.92
C GLU A 34 6.19 -15.26 17.33
N ARG A 35 6.95 -16.36 17.46
CA ARG A 35 7.51 -16.81 18.74
C ARG A 35 8.47 -15.78 19.34
N ASN A 36 9.39 -15.25 18.52
CA ASN A 36 10.35 -14.24 18.97
C ASN A 36 9.63 -12.96 19.42
N ILE A 37 8.65 -12.48 18.65
CA ILE A 37 7.86 -11.31 19.00
C ILE A 37 7.11 -11.53 20.31
N ALA A 38 6.51 -12.71 20.50
CA ALA A 38 5.82 -13.04 21.75
C ALA A 38 6.79 -13.04 22.94
N TYR A 39 7.96 -13.64 22.78
CA TYR A 39 9.01 -13.66 23.81
C TYR A 39 9.47 -12.24 24.18
N TYR A 40 9.89 -11.42 23.22
CA TYR A 40 10.37 -10.07 23.49
C TYR A 40 9.28 -9.15 24.08
N LYS A 41 8.02 -9.32 23.67
CA LYS A 41 6.91 -8.55 24.25
C LYS A 41 6.68 -8.88 25.72
N LEU A 42 6.94 -10.11 26.16
CA LEU A 42 6.80 -10.50 27.55
C LEU A 42 7.99 -10.03 28.40
N GLU A 43 9.20 -10.11 27.86
CA GLU A 43 10.43 -9.79 28.60
C GLU A 43 10.75 -8.30 28.63
N THR A 44 10.72 -7.61 27.48
CA THR A 44 11.11 -6.20 27.34
C THR A 44 9.95 -5.27 27.01
N GLY A 45 8.80 -5.82 26.62
CA GLY A 45 7.66 -5.05 26.11
C GLY A 45 7.82 -4.58 24.66
N GLU A 46 8.93 -4.93 24.01
CA GLU A 46 9.23 -4.56 22.63
C GLU A 46 9.05 -5.75 21.68
N THR A 47 8.98 -5.48 20.37
CA THR A 47 8.79 -6.54 19.36
C THR A 47 10.06 -7.35 19.08
N GLY A 48 11.24 -6.87 19.49
CA GLY A 48 12.55 -7.50 19.18
C GLY A 48 13.00 -7.34 17.72
N GLU A 49 12.17 -6.71 16.88
CA GLU A 49 12.52 -6.31 15.53
C GLU A 49 13.33 -5.01 15.52
N ARG A 50 14.00 -4.75 14.41
CA ARG A 50 14.79 -3.53 14.21
C ARG A 50 13.95 -2.28 14.50
N PRO A 51 14.40 -1.38 15.38
CA PRO A 51 13.61 -0.21 15.76
C PRO A 51 13.39 0.74 14.57
N VAL A 52 12.15 1.21 14.45
CA VAL A 52 11.71 2.09 13.37
C VAL A 52 11.11 3.36 13.97
N GLU A 53 11.55 4.50 13.44
CA GLU A 53 11.09 5.82 13.87
C GLU A 53 10.35 6.53 12.72
N GLU A 54 9.31 7.30 13.03
CA GLU A 54 8.62 8.12 12.05
C GLU A 54 9.35 9.46 11.91
N VAL A 55 10.04 9.64 10.79
CA VAL A 55 10.80 10.85 10.48
C VAL A 55 10.20 11.59 9.30
N VAL A 56 10.38 12.90 9.24
CA VAL A 56 10.03 13.69 8.07
C VAL A 56 11.24 13.73 7.12
N ASN A 57 11.03 13.30 5.87
CA ASN A 57 12.06 13.38 4.84
C ASN A 57 12.31 14.85 4.41
N MET A 58 13.39 15.10 3.67
CA MET A 58 13.74 16.41 3.10
C MET A 58 12.60 17.07 2.31
N PHE A 59 11.72 16.28 1.69
CA PHE A 59 10.55 16.77 0.94
C PHE A 59 9.30 17.03 1.82
N GLY A 60 9.42 16.95 3.15
CA GLY A 60 8.29 17.14 4.07
C GLY A 60 7.32 15.96 4.16
N LEU A 61 7.68 14.79 3.60
CA LEU A 61 6.85 13.59 3.61
C LEU A 61 7.20 12.69 4.81
N PRO A 62 6.22 12.04 5.45
CA PRO A 62 6.48 11.07 6.51
C PRO A 62 7.21 9.85 5.93
N LYS A 63 8.25 9.39 6.62
CA LYS A 63 9.08 8.25 6.25
C LYS A 63 9.37 7.41 7.50
N LYS A 64 9.22 6.10 7.38
CA LYS A 64 9.67 5.15 8.40
C LYS A 64 11.18 4.95 8.29
N TYR A 65 11.94 5.47 9.24
CA TYR A 65 13.40 5.33 9.32
C TYR A 65 13.78 4.12 10.17
N LYS A 66 14.43 3.13 9.55
CA LYS A 66 14.94 1.95 10.25
C LYS A 66 16.31 2.29 10.85
N LYS A 67 16.46 2.31 12.17
CA LYS A 67 17.72 2.69 12.85
C LYS A 67 18.84 1.69 12.54
N GLN A 68 20.07 2.16 12.41
CA GLN A 68 21.25 1.31 12.22
C GLN A 68 22.16 1.39 13.43
N GLU A 69 22.96 0.35 13.62
CA GLU A 69 24.03 0.38 14.60
C GLU A 69 25.16 1.29 14.10
N HIS A 70 25.67 2.12 15.00
CA HIS A 70 26.74 3.07 14.72
C HIS A 70 27.76 3.02 15.85
N HIS A 71 29.04 3.12 15.51
CA HIS A 71 30.12 3.12 16.50
C HIS A 71 30.22 4.43 17.31
N ILE A 72 29.64 5.52 16.80
CA ILE A 72 29.73 6.86 17.37
C ILE A 72 28.30 7.38 17.61
N PRO A 73 28.04 8.11 18.71
CA PRO A 73 26.76 8.77 18.95
C PRO A 73 26.31 9.69 17.80
N GLN A 74 25.00 9.81 17.65
CA GLN A 74 24.35 10.46 16.50
C GLN A 74 24.81 11.91 16.28
N PHE A 75 24.98 12.70 17.34
CA PHE A 75 25.37 14.11 17.26
C PHE A 75 26.83 14.32 16.83
N MET A 76 27.70 13.33 17.02
CA MET A 76 29.10 13.36 16.55
C MET A 76 29.26 12.86 15.11
N ASN A 77 28.25 12.14 14.59
CA ASN A 77 28.31 11.57 13.25
C ASN A 77 28.03 12.64 12.19
N SER A 78 29.09 13.24 11.65
CA SER A 78 29.00 14.27 10.61
C SER A 78 28.22 13.81 9.36
N ARG A 79 28.32 12.54 8.98
CA ARG A 79 27.55 11.98 7.85
C ARG A 79 26.05 11.97 8.11
N TRP A 80 25.64 11.79 9.36
CA TRP A 80 24.23 11.83 9.75
C TRP A 80 23.73 13.26 9.99
N VAL A 81 24.56 14.11 10.60
CA VAL A 81 24.22 15.49 10.96
C VAL A 81 24.15 16.41 9.74
N ARG A 82 25.09 16.30 8.78
CA ARG A 82 25.15 17.18 7.59
C ARG A 82 23.83 17.23 6.81
N PRO A 83 23.20 16.10 6.43
CA PRO A 83 21.94 16.14 5.67
C PRO A 83 20.73 16.65 6.47
N TYR A 84 20.80 16.70 7.80
CA TYR A 84 19.72 17.21 8.66
C TYR A 84 19.90 18.70 9.00
N LEU A 85 21.14 19.14 9.28
CA LEU A 85 21.45 20.53 9.64
C LEU A 85 21.68 21.44 8.42
N GLU A 86 22.40 21.00 7.39
CA GLU A 86 22.75 21.83 6.22
C GLU A 86 21.56 22.05 5.28
N HIS A 87 20.51 21.26 5.47
CA HIS A 87 19.41 21.11 4.54
C HIS A 87 18.09 21.44 5.25
N GLY A 88 18.01 22.54 5.99
CA GLY A 88 16.79 23.09 6.64
C GLY A 88 15.56 23.30 5.72
N TYR A 89 15.57 22.68 4.53
CA TYR A 89 14.57 22.53 3.51
C TYR A 89 13.21 22.06 3.98
N ILE A 90 13.07 21.32 5.09
CA ILE A 90 11.74 20.86 5.56
C ILE A 90 10.80 22.07 5.74
N ASN A 91 11.32 23.19 6.23
CA ASN A 91 10.56 24.43 6.41
C ASN A 91 10.66 25.43 5.25
N SER A 92 11.38 25.09 4.18
CA SER A 92 11.51 25.96 3.01
C SER A 92 10.16 26.19 2.32
N LEU A 93 9.99 27.37 1.73
CA LEU A 93 8.78 27.71 0.98
C LEU A 93 8.57 26.78 -0.22
N ALA A 94 9.66 26.33 -0.85
CA ALA A 94 9.63 25.38 -1.96
C ALA A 94 9.03 24.02 -1.55
N VAL A 95 9.46 23.47 -0.42
CA VAL A 95 8.95 22.20 0.11
C VAL A 95 7.48 22.34 0.53
N LYS A 96 7.10 23.45 1.18
CA LYS A 96 5.69 23.72 1.52
C LYS A 96 4.80 23.78 0.27
N LYS A 97 5.26 24.45 -0.79
CA LYS A 97 4.54 24.52 -2.08
C LYS A 97 4.41 23.14 -2.73
N PHE A 98 5.50 22.36 -2.77
CA PHE A 98 5.49 20.99 -3.27
C PHE A 98 4.49 20.12 -2.50
N TYR A 99 4.55 20.16 -1.17
CA TYR A 99 3.67 19.36 -0.31
C TYR A 99 2.19 19.72 -0.50
N ARG A 100 1.86 21.01 -0.68
CA ARG A 100 0.50 21.45 -1.03
C ARG A 100 0.03 20.86 -2.36
N LEU A 101 0.83 21.02 -3.42
CA LEU A 101 0.50 20.50 -4.75
C LEU A 101 0.37 18.97 -4.75
N TYR A 102 1.21 18.28 -3.97
CA TYR A 102 1.13 16.84 -3.78
C TYR A 102 -0.19 16.41 -3.14
N LYS A 103 -0.63 17.10 -2.07
CA LYS A 103 -1.94 16.85 -1.45
C LYS A 103 -3.10 17.11 -2.41
N GLU A 104 -3.04 18.20 -3.19
CA GLU A 104 -4.04 18.50 -4.21
C GLU A 104 -4.10 17.42 -5.30
N LYS A 105 -2.95 16.88 -5.70
CA LYS A 105 -2.87 15.75 -6.63
C LYS A 105 -3.56 14.51 -6.05
N LEU A 106 -3.21 14.11 -4.83
CA LEU A 106 -3.83 12.97 -4.15
C LEU A 106 -5.35 13.14 -4.00
N TYR A 107 -5.81 14.34 -3.62
CA TYR A 107 -7.24 14.65 -3.55
C TYR A 107 -7.93 14.54 -4.91
N ASN A 108 -7.27 15.00 -5.97
CA ASN A 108 -7.80 14.87 -7.32
C ASN A 108 -7.89 13.40 -7.76
N GLU A 109 -6.92 12.56 -7.40
CA GLU A 109 -6.93 11.13 -7.69
C GLU A 109 -8.06 10.40 -6.96
N THR A 110 -8.23 10.63 -5.65
CA THR A 110 -9.32 10.04 -4.87
C THR A 110 -10.69 10.51 -5.37
N ARG A 111 -10.84 11.81 -5.68
CA ARG A 111 -12.06 12.36 -6.28
C ARG A 111 -12.37 11.73 -7.63
N LYS A 112 -11.37 11.56 -8.50
CA LYS A 112 -11.53 10.91 -9.81
C LYS A 112 -11.90 9.43 -9.66
N ALA A 113 -11.27 8.71 -8.73
CA ALA A 113 -11.58 7.31 -8.43
C ALA A 113 -13.03 7.16 -7.96
N ARG A 114 -13.50 7.98 -7.02
CA ARG A 114 -14.90 8.00 -6.57
C ARG A 114 -15.86 8.26 -7.72
N ASN A 115 -15.55 9.22 -8.60
CA ASN A 115 -16.37 9.50 -9.77
C ASN A 115 -16.38 8.34 -10.79
N ARG A 116 -15.24 7.65 -10.97
CA ARG A 116 -15.15 6.45 -11.81
C ARG A 116 -16.02 5.32 -11.25
N ASN A 117 -15.91 5.04 -9.95
CA ASN A 117 -16.73 4.04 -9.26
C ASN A 117 -18.22 4.38 -9.38
N PHE A 118 -18.60 5.63 -9.09
CA PHE A 118 -19.98 6.09 -9.24
C PHE A 118 -20.50 5.92 -10.68
N ASN A 119 -19.71 6.32 -11.69
CA ASN A 119 -20.07 6.11 -13.09
C ASN A 119 -20.16 4.64 -13.45
N HIS A 120 -19.27 3.79 -12.94
CA HIS A 120 -19.29 2.35 -13.18
C HIS A 120 -20.58 1.73 -12.65
N VAL A 121 -20.94 2.03 -11.40
CA VAL A 121 -22.21 1.61 -10.78
C VAL A 121 -23.42 2.07 -11.59
N GLN A 122 -23.43 3.32 -12.09
CA GLN A 122 -24.51 3.79 -12.96
C GLN A 122 -24.63 2.97 -14.24
N HIS A 123 -23.51 2.58 -14.86
CA HIS A 123 -23.53 1.76 -16.07
C HIS A 123 -23.94 0.32 -15.80
N LEU A 124 -23.57 -0.23 -14.64
CA LEU A 124 -24.04 -1.54 -14.20
C LEU A 124 -25.56 -1.56 -14.01
N LEU A 125 -26.11 -0.60 -13.27
CA LEU A 125 -27.56 -0.46 -13.07
C LEU A 125 -28.31 -0.22 -14.39
N LYS A 126 -27.68 0.49 -15.34
CA LYS A 126 -28.25 0.72 -16.67
C LYS A 126 -28.35 -0.58 -17.49
N ARG A 127 -27.33 -1.43 -17.45
CA ARG A 127 -27.26 -2.68 -18.22
C ARG A 127 -28.02 -3.82 -17.56
N PHE A 128 -28.00 -3.86 -16.23
CA PHE A 128 -28.55 -4.93 -15.42
C PHE A 128 -29.56 -4.33 -14.41
N PRO A 129 -30.83 -4.14 -14.82
CA PRO A 129 -31.83 -3.51 -13.95
C PRO A 129 -32.20 -4.35 -12.71
N ASN A 130 -32.04 -5.67 -12.79
CA ASN A 130 -32.35 -6.63 -11.71
C ASN A 130 -31.09 -7.04 -10.90
N MET A 131 -30.07 -6.19 -10.88
CA MET A 131 -28.83 -6.47 -10.16
C MET A 131 -29.04 -6.42 -8.64
N ASP A 132 -28.40 -7.35 -7.93
CA ASP A 132 -28.42 -7.37 -6.47
C ASP A 132 -27.71 -6.15 -5.88
N LEU A 133 -28.46 -5.34 -5.16
CA LEU A 133 -28.01 -4.07 -4.58
C LEU A 133 -27.13 -4.29 -3.35
N GLU A 134 -27.32 -5.40 -2.62
CA GLU A 134 -26.53 -5.70 -1.42
C GLU A 134 -25.10 -6.04 -1.81
N LYS A 135 -24.94 -6.90 -2.82
CA LYS A 135 -23.63 -7.23 -3.38
C LYS A 135 -22.91 -6.00 -3.95
N LEU A 136 -23.65 -5.13 -4.64
CA LEU A 136 -23.08 -3.90 -5.21
C LEU A 136 -22.54 -2.96 -4.11
N LYS A 137 -23.22 -2.90 -2.96
CA LYS A 137 -22.77 -2.13 -1.79
C LYS A 137 -21.51 -2.70 -1.15
N ALA A 138 -21.39 -4.02 -1.11
CA ALA A 138 -20.20 -4.69 -0.60
C ALA A 138 -18.97 -4.41 -1.48
N GLU A 139 -19.14 -4.40 -2.80
CA GLU A 139 -18.05 -4.11 -3.75
C GLU A 139 -17.69 -2.62 -3.81
N TYR A 140 -18.67 -1.72 -3.67
CA TYR A 140 -18.48 -0.27 -3.74
C TYR A 140 -18.97 0.46 -2.49
N PRO A 141 -18.26 0.35 -1.34
CA PRO A 141 -18.69 0.97 -0.09
C PRO A 141 -18.70 2.51 -0.14
N ASP A 142 -17.85 3.12 -0.97
CA ASP A 142 -17.72 4.58 -1.11
C ASP A 142 -18.85 5.23 -1.93
N VAL A 143 -19.69 4.41 -2.59
CA VAL A 143 -20.68 4.87 -3.57
C VAL A 143 -22.08 4.86 -2.96
N ASP A 144 -22.76 6.01 -2.99
CA ASP A 144 -24.19 6.10 -2.66
C ASP A 144 -25.04 5.51 -3.80
N ILE A 145 -25.54 4.28 -3.58
CA ILE A 145 -26.32 3.51 -4.56
C ILE A 145 -27.69 4.14 -4.80
N GLU A 146 -28.33 4.70 -3.78
CA GLU A 146 -29.63 5.34 -3.96
C GLU A 146 -29.50 6.54 -4.90
N LYS A 147 -28.45 7.34 -4.70
CA LYS A 147 -28.11 8.45 -5.59
C LYS A 147 -27.77 7.98 -6.99
N ALA A 148 -27.09 6.84 -7.14
CA ALA A 148 -26.81 6.26 -8.44
C ALA A 148 -28.11 5.83 -9.16
N LYS A 149 -29.03 5.13 -8.48
CA LYS A 149 -30.33 4.67 -9.02
C LYS A 149 -31.24 5.82 -9.43
N ARG A 150 -31.28 6.91 -8.66
CA ARG A 150 -32.05 8.12 -8.99
C ARG A 150 -31.48 8.89 -10.17
N SER A 151 -30.24 8.62 -10.58
CA SER A 151 -29.62 9.35 -11.69
C SER A 151 -30.23 8.99 -13.04
N LYS A 152 -30.42 10.00 -13.88
CA LYS A 152 -30.87 9.83 -15.28
C LYS A 152 -29.99 8.86 -16.06
N LYS A 153 -28.69 8.78 -15.74
CA LYS A 153 -27.72 7.90 -16.43
C LYS A 153 -27.90 6.42 -16.09
N ALA A 154 -28.48 6.10 -14.94
CA ALA A 154 -28.76 4.73 -14.53
C ALA A 154 -30.08 4.20 -15.14
N ARG A 155 -30.94 5.07 -15.67
CA ARG A 155 -32.17 4.66 -16.37
C ARG A 155 -31.78 4.08 -17.73
N GLY A 156 -31.83 2.76 -17.86
CA GLY A 156 -31.73 2.07 -19.13
C GLY A 156 -32.99 2.24 -19.98
N HIS A 157 -32.87 2.02 -21.29
CA HIS A 157 -34.01 1.82 -22.17
C HIS A 157 -34.37 0.33 -22.12
N PHE A 158 -35.00 -0.09 -21.04
CA PHE A 158 -35.57 -1.42 -20.93
C PHE A 158 -37.06 -1.35 -21.25
N MET A 159 -37.52 -2.24 -22.11
CA MET A 159 -38.94 -2.45 -22.32
C MET A 159 -39.48 -3.11 -21.04
N PRO A 160 -40.59 -2.62 -20.44
CA PRO A 160 -41.18 -3.29 -19.29
C PRO A 160 -41.59 -4.69 -19.74
N VAL A 161 -41.07 -5.71 -19.05
CA VAL A 161 -41.53 -7.11 -19.16
C VAL A 161 -42.69 -7.29 -18.20
#